data_AF-A0A8S3G2C0-F1
#
_entry.id   AF-A0A8S3G2C0-F1
#
_cell.length_a   1.000
_cell.length_b   1.000
_cell.length_c   1.000
_cell.angle_alpha   90.00
_cell.angle_beta   90.00
_cell.angle_gamma   90.00
#
_symmetry.space_group_name_H-M   'P 1'
#
loop_
_entity.id
_entity.type
_entity.pdbx_description
1 polymer ?
#
loop_
_entity_poly.entity_id
_entity_poly.type
_entity_poly.pdbx_seq_one_letter_code
_entity_poly.pdbx_strand_id
1 'polypeptide(L)' 'MRKAIGIDLGTSYSCVGAFQDGKVEIIPNEHGNSITPSYIAFNDEGILIGDDAKNQLA' A
#
# COMPACT_ATOMS: atom_id res chain seq x y z
N MET A 1 16.94 7.29 15.22
CA MET A 1 15.99 8.37 14.85
C MET A 1 14.77 7.73 14.20
N ARG A 2 13.54 8.20 14.49
CA ARG A 2 12.35 7.76 13.75
C ARG A 2 12.38 8.38 12.35
N LYS A 3 12.16 7.59 11.30
CA LYS A 3 11.99 8.08 9.92
C LYS A 3 10.57 8.64 9.77
N ALA A 4 10.42 9.78 9.10
CA ALA A 4 9.11 10.31 8.75
C ALA A 4 8.54 9.52 7.56
N ILE A 5 7.24 9.26 7.59
CA ILE A 5 6.51 8.64 6.48
C ILE A 5 5.36 9.55 6.05
N GLY A 6 5.16 9.66 4.75
CA GLY A 6 3.96 10.24 4.15
C GLY A 6 3.05 9.11 3.70
N ILE A 7 1.76 9.21 4.01
CA ILE A 7 0.74 8.25 3.59
C ILE A 7 -0.31 9.03 2.81
N ASP A 8 -0.49 8.65 1.55
CA ASP A 8 -1.61 9.08 0.73
C ASP A 8 -2.69 7.99 0.76
N LEU A 9 -3.87 8.33 1.27
CA LEU A 9 -5.04 7.46 1.35
C LEU A 9 -6.08 7.91 0.34
N GLY A 10 -5.81 7.62 -0.93
CA GLY A 10 -6.77 7.84 -2.00
C GLY A 10 -7.91 6.83 -1.97
N THR A 11 -9.05 7.18 -2.59
CA THR A 11 -10.22 6.30 -2.66
C THR A 11 -9.97 5.05 -3.50
N SER A 12 -9.19 5.14 -4.58
CA SER A 12 -8.90 4.02 -5.47
C SER A 12 -7.56 3.33 -5.18
N TYR A 13 -6.54 4.13 -4.84
CA TYR A 13 -5.18 3.65 -4.56
C TYR A 13 -4.58 4.46 -3.42
N SER A 14 -3.67 3.82 -2.70
CA SER A 14 -2.85 4.42 -1.65
C SER A 14 -1.37 4.31 -2.01
N CYS A 15 -0.55 5.20 -1.45
CA CYS A 15 0.89 5.26 -1.67
C CYS A 15 1.61 5.66 -0.37
N VAL A 16 2.83 5.16 -0.17
CA VAL A 16 3.65 5.49 1.00
C VAL A 16 5.04 5.93 0.55
N GLY A 17 5.51 7.04 1.13
CA GLY A 17 6.88 7.51 0.97
C GLY A 17 7.59 7.62 2.32
N ALA A 18 8.88 7.25 2.38
CA ALA A 18 9.74 7.48 3.54
C ALA A 18 10.74 8.60 3.25
N PHE A 19 10.94 9.50 4.22
CA PHE A 19 12.03 10.47 4.15
C PHE A 19 13.32 9.85 4.70
N GLN A 20 14.29 9.63 3.80
CA GLN A 20 15.61 9.10 4.14
C GLN A 20 16.69 9.72 3.24
N ASP A 21 17.89 9.89 3.80
CA ASP A 21 19.07 10.40 3.08
C ASP A 21 18.81 11.73 2.35
N GLY A 22 18.05 12.63 2.99
CA GLY A 22 17.75 13.96 2.48
C GLY A 22 16.70 14.02 1.38
N LYS A 23 16.00 12.92 1.07
CA LYS A 23 14.97 12.84 0.03
C LYS A 23 13.80 11.95 0.44
N VAL A 24 12.70 12.03 -0.31
CA VAL A 24 11.58 11.09 -0.20
C VAL A 24 11.80 9.94 -1.17
N GLU A 25 11.67 8.71 -0.69
CA GLU A 25 11.65 7.51 -1.52
C GLU A 25 10.29 6.82 -1.39
N ILE A 26 9.71 6.41 -2.53
CA ILE A 26 8.45 5.68 -2.56
C ILE A 26 8.70 4.22 -2.20
N ILE A 27 7.87 3.69 -1.30
CA ILE A 27 7.98 2.32 -0.82
C ILE A 27 7.12 1.43 -1.74
N PRO A 28 7.72 0.47 -2.46
CA PRO A 28 6.94 -0.50 -3.22
C PRO A 28 6.19 -1.44 -2.27
N ASN A 29 5.01 -1.88 -2.68
CA ASN A 29 4.25 -2.92 -2.00
C ASN A 29 4.89 -4.31 -2.22
N GLU A 30 4.29 -5.35 -1.66
CA GLU A 30 4.80 -6.73 -1.76
C GLU A 30 4.84 -7.30 -3.20
N HIS A 31 4.12 -6.69 -4.13
CA HIS A 31 4.13 -7.03 -5.56
C HIS A 31 5.12 -6.17 -6.37
N GLY A 32 5.87 -5.27 -5.72
CA GLY A 32 6.81 -4.36 -6.37
C GLY A 32 6.18 -3.09 -6.94
N ASN A 33 4.89 -2.84 -6.69
CA ASN A 33 4.17 -1.67 -7.20
C ASN A 33 4.32 -0.47 -6.25
N SER A 34 4.51 0.72 -6.81
CA SER A 34 4.58 1.97 -6.03
C SER A 34 3.23 2.49 -5.53
N ILE A 35 2.13 1.84 -5.92
CA ILE A 35 0.76 2.14 -5.49
C ILE A 35 0.06 0.83 -5.15
N THR A 36 -0.79 0.85 -4.12
CA THR A 36 -1.59 -0.30 -3.68
C THR A 36 -3.06 0.04 -3.85
N PRO A 37 -3.90 -0.86 -4.41
CA PRO A 37 -5.34 -0.64 -4.41
C PRO A 37 -5.88 -0.37 -3.00
N SER A 38 -6.76 0.63 -2.86
CA SER A 38 -7.43 0.92 -1.58
C SER A 38 -8.61 -0.04 -1.35
N TYR A 39 -8.30 -1.34 -1.26
CA TYR A 39 -9.26 -2.43 -1.16
C TYR A 39 -8.96 -3.31 0.05
N ILE A 40 -10.02 -3.75 0.73
CA ILE A 40 -9.99 -4.76 1.79
C ILE A 40 -11.05 -5.78 1.44
N ALA A 41 -10.71 -7.06 1.53
CA ALA A 41 -11.66 -8.15 1.36
C ALA A 41 -11.55 -9.13 2.52
N PHE A 42 -12.67 -9.75 2.88
CA PHE A 42 -12.77 -10.72 3.97
C PHE A 42 -13.17 -12.07 3.38
N ASN A 43 -12.48 -13.13 3.79
CA ASN A 43 -12.80 -14.51 3.41
C ASN A 43 -12.63 -15.45 4.62
N ASP A 44 -12.85 -16.75 4.41
CA ASP A 44 -12.77 -17.76 5.47
C ASP A 44 -11.33 -17.94 6.01
N GLU A 45 -10.32 -17.52 5.26
CA GLU A 45 -8.90 -17.62 5.61
C GLU A 45 -8.37 -16.37 6.34
N GLY A 46 -9.05 -15.23 6.20
CA GLY A 46 -8.73 -13.98 6.88
C GLY A 46 -9.06 -12.72 6.09
N ILE A 47 -8.17 -11.72 6.22
CA ILE A 47 -8.30 -10.40 5.61
C ILE A 47 -7.26 -10.29 4.49
N LEU A 48 -7.73 -9.99 3.28
CA LEU A 48 -6.91 -9.62 2.14
C LEU A 48 -6.87 -8.10 2.01
N ILE A 49 -5.75 -7.58 1.50
CA ILE A 49 -5.53 -6.13 1.32
C ILE A 49 -4.94 -5.90 -0.07
N GLY A 50 -5.22 -4.74 -0.68
CA GLY A 50 -4.48 -4.31 -1.85
C GLY A 50 -4.81 -5.12 -3.11
N ASP A 51 -3.76 -5.53 -3.82
CA ASP A 51 -3.88 -6.28 -5.07
C ASP A 51 -4.61 -7.62 -4.85
N ASP A 52 -4.31 -8.34 -3.78
CA ASP A 52 -4.97 -9.60 -3.43
C ASP A 52 -6.47 -9.41 -3.16
N ALA A 53 -6.84 -8.36 -2.41
CA ALA A 53 -8.24 -8.03 -2.14
C ALA A 53 -9.01 -7.66 -3.42
N LYS A 54 -8.38 -6.90 -4.32
CA LYS A 54 -8.99 -6.49 -5.59
C LYS A 54 -9.17 -7.68 -6.54
N ASN A 55 -8.21 -8.61 -6.56
CA ASN A 55 -8.23 -9.77 -7.45
C ASN A 55 -9.17 -10.88 -6.99
N GLN A 56 -9.63 -10.88 -5.74
CA GLN A 56 -10.66 -11.83 -5.28
C GLN A 56 -11.99 -11.69 -6.04
N LEU A 57 -12.27 -10.51 -6.63
CA LEU A 57 -13.46 -10.27 -7.44
C LEU A 57 -13.36 -10.82 -8.88
N ALA A 58 -12.18 -11.28 -9.29
CA ALA A 58 -11.90 -11.76 -10.65
C ALA A 58 -12.18 -13.25 -10.83
#